data_AF-A0A941I5V0-F1
#
_entry.id   AF-A0A941I5V0-F1
#
_cell.length_a   1.000
_cell.length_b   1.000
_cell.length_c   1.000
_cell.angle_alpha   90.00
_cell.angle_beta   90.00
_cell.angle_gamma   90.00
#
_symmetry.space_group_name_H-M   'P 1'
#
loop_
_entity.id
_entity.type
_entity.pdbx_description
1 polymer ?
#
loop_
_entity_poly.entity_id
_entity_poly.type
_entity_poly.pdbx_seq_one_letter_code
_entity_poly.pdbx_strand_id
1 'polypeptide(L)'
;MNRLTEEIKTRARLLQKQLQRGHQPSIKRVRILCRQQRWNPETEPSLSQCMNLVAADTGFRDWEHARRAFTTSGSEMADMGSFWYGEHSAGFTNLWFSDYAQAKQQHAQQRDRYLLPYRHQFVLVESAFLQEAGIEASADIWQSLDCDLVAHRGSPEWVMLAELRLQQTRLERWEKCWDAQADQQALQSNADEAAATLSTFVADGRLLKIPQQRKKRLVILQWLVKQIAAGRDYSEIELNQLIRPVHDDVATLRRELVVHGLMRREQGRYRRSA
;
A
#
# COMPACT_ATOMS: atom_id res chain seq x y z
N MET A 1 -13.54 -23.99 4.48
CA MET A 1 -13.14 -22.61 4.83
C MET A 1 -11.79 -22.34 4.18
N ASN A 2 -11.62 -21.23 3.44
CA ASN A 2 -10.40 -20.98 2.65
C ASN A 2 -9.26 -20.54 3.58
N ARG A 3 -8.21 -21.38 3.72
CA ARG A 3 -7.10 -21.18 4.65
C ARG A 3 -6.36 -19.85 4.43
N LEU A 4 -6.19 -19.43 3.18
CA LEU A 4 -5.53 -18.17 2.82
C LEU A 4 -6.31 -16.95 3.36
N THR A 5 -7.64 -16.99 3.24
CA THR A 5 -8.50 -15.93 3.76
C THR A 5 -8.52 -15.88 5.29
N GLU A 6 -8.45 -17.04 5.96
CA GLU A 6 -8.38 -17.12 7.43
C GLU A 6 -7.04 -16.65 7.98
N GLU A 7 -5.95 -16.86 7.25
CA GLU A 7 -4.63 -16.33 7.60
C GLU A 7 -4.63 -14.80 7.62
N ILE A 8 -5.21 -14.13 6.61
CA ILE A 8 -5.36 -12.66 6.61
C ILE A 8 -6.19 -12.18 7.81
N LYS A 9 -7.33 -12.82 8.09
CA LYS A 9 -8.18 -12.47 9.25
C LYS A 9 -7.45 -12.66 10.57
N THR A 10 -6.62 -13.69 10.69
CA THR A 10 -5.82 -13.96 11.88
C THR A 10 -4.77 -12.86 12.09
N ARG A 11 -4.03 -12.50 11.03
CA ARG A 11 -3.09 -11.39 11.07
C ARG A 11 -3.75 -10.06 11.38
N ALA A 12 -4.94 -9.80 10.85
CA ALA A 12 -5.67 -8.57 11.13
C ALA A 12 -6.03 -8.43 12.62
N ARG A 13 -6.48 -9.52 13.26
CA ARG A 13 -6.73 -9.55 14.71
C ARG A 13 -5.46 -9.34 15.52
N LEU A 14 -4.34 -9.94 15.11
CA LEU A 14 -3.04 -9.75 15.75
C LEU A 14 -2.57 -8.30 15.63
N LEU A 15 -2.61 -7.74 14.42
CA LEU A 15 -2.25 -6.34 14.15
C LEU A 15 -3.08 -5.39 15.00
N GLN A 16 -4.39 -5.58 15.06
CA GLN A 16 -5.27 -4.75 15.88
C GLN A 16 -4.86 -4.76 17.35
N LYS A 17 -4.59 -5.94 17.91
CA LYS A 17 -4.13 -6.11 19.30
C LYS A 17 -2.76 -5.47 19.54
N GLN A 18 -1.85 -5.54 18.57
CA GLN A 18 -0.53 -4.89 18.64
C GLN A 18 -0.66 -3.36 18.65
N LEU A 19 -1.53 -2.80 17.80
CA LEU A 19 -1.79 -1.36 17.75
C LEU A 19 -2.38 -0.83 19.05
N GLN A 20 -3.37 -1.54 19.62
CA GLN A 20 -3.95 -1.22 20.94
C GLN A 20 -2.91 -1.21 22.07
N ARG A 21 -1.85 -2.01 21.94
CA ARG A 21 -0.74 -2.08 22.91
C ARG A 21 0.38 -1.07 22.64
N GLY A 22 0.23 -0.21 21.65
CA GLY A 22 1.26 0.78 21.30
C GLY A 22 2.51 0.18 20.64
N HIS A 23 2.40 -0.99 20.00
CA HIS A 23 3.54 -1.67 19.38
C HIS A 23 4.14 -0.83 18.24
N GLN A 24 5.32 -0.24 18.48
CA GLN A 24 5.93 0.75 17.59
C GLN A 24 6.20 0.26 16.16
N PRO A 25 6.72 -0.97 15.93
CA PRO A 25 6.91 -1.49 14.58
C PRO A 25 5.60 -1.56 13.77
N SER A 26 4.53 -2.08 14.37
CA SER A 26 3.22 -2.18 13.72
C SER A 26 2.65 -0.80 13.40
N ILE A 27 2.76 0.16 14.32
CA ILE A 27 2.33 1.56 14.09
C ILE A 27 3.08 2.17 12.91
N LYS A 28 4.40 1.98 12.84
CA LYS A 28 5.25 2.49 11.74
C LYS A 28 4.85 1.86 10.40
N ARG A 29 4.67 0.53 10.35
CA ARG A 29 4.27 -0.16 9.13
C ARG A 29 2.91 0.30 8.63
N VAL A 30 1.93 0.46 9.52
CA VAL A 30 0.60 1.00 9.18
C VAL A 30 0.72 2.40 8.58
N ARG A 31 1.56 3.28 9.15
CA ARG A 31 1.81 4.62 8.57
C ARG A 31 2.40 4.55 7.16
N ILE A 32 3.33 3.63 6.90
CA ILE A 32 3.92 3.43 5.57
C ILE A 32 2.85 2.96 4.58
N LEU A 33 2.11 1.91 4.92
CA LEU A 33 1.05 1.37 4.07
C LEU A 33 -0.05 2.40 3.80
N CYS A 34 -0.50 3.13 4.82
CA CYS A 34 -1.47 4.21 4.66
C CYS A 34 -0.96 5.30 3.71
N ARG A 35 0.32 5.69 3.79
CA ARG A 35 0.90 6.66 2.84
C ARG A 35 0.95 6.12 1.41
N GLN A 36 1.39 4.87 1.23
CA GLN A 36 1.44 4.21 -0.08
C GLN A 36 0.05 4.13 -0.72
N GLN A 37 -0.97 3.76 0.06
CA GLN A 37 -2.35 3.62 -0.38
C GLN A 37 -3.17 4.93 -0.32
N ARG A 38 -2.57 6.02 0.16
CA ARG A 38 -3.24 7.31 0.42
C ARG A 38 -4.46 7.19 1.35
N TRP A 39 -4.39 6.27 2.31
CA TRP A 39 -5.35 6.14 3.39
C TRP A 39 -4.97 7.06 4.56
N ASN A 40 -5.98 7.50 5.32
CA ASN A 40 -5.73 8.20 6.58
C ASN A 40 -5.67 7.18 7.71
N PRO A 41 -4.53 7.05 8.42
CA PRO A 41 -4.42 6.12 9.53
C PRO A 41 -5.26 6.62 10.70
N GLU A 42 -6.25 5.83 11.12
CA GLU A 42 -6.92 6.05 12.41
C GLU A 42 -5.92 5.79 13.55
N THR A 43 -6.14 6.45 14.69
CA THR A 43 -5.34 6.21 15.91
C THR A 43 -5.53 4.78 16.42
N GLU A 44 -6.72 4.20 16.23
CA GLU A 44 -7.07 2.82 16.59
C GLU A 44 -7.96 2.19 15.49
N PRO A 45 -7.38 1.62 14.43
CA PRO A 45 -8.16 1.09 13.32
C PRO A 45 -9.04 -0.10 13.75
N SER A 46 -10.26 -0.13 13.21
CA SER A 46 -11.17 -1.27 13.31
C SER A 46 -10.57 -2.55 12.72
N LEU A 47 -11.18 -3.71 13.02
CA LEU A 47 -10.75 -4.99 12.46
C LEU A 47 -10.87 -5.00 10.93
N SER A 48 -11.89 -4.36 10.38
CA SER A 48 -12.08 -4.22 8.93
C SER A 48 -10.93 -3.46 8.27
N GLN A 49 -10.49 -2.36 8.88
CA GLN A 49 -9.33 -1.61 8.40
C GLN A 49 -8.03 -2.39 8.57
N CYS A 50 -7.87 -3.13 9.67
CA CYS A 50 -6.72 -4.03 9.84
C CYS A 50 -6.68 -5.11 8.76
N MET A 51 -7.82 -5.65 8.32
CA MET A 51 -7.87 -6.59 7.19
C MET A 51 -7.42 -5.95 5.89
N ASN A 52 -7.85 -4.71 5.60
CA ASN A 52 -7.39 -3.98 4.42
C ASN A 52 -5.88 -3.70 4.48
N LEU A 53 -5.36 -3.33 5.64
CA LEU A 53 -3.94 -3.08 5.86
C LEU A 53 -3.11 -4.35 5.63
N VAL A 54 -3.52 -5.48 6.20
CA VAL A 54 -2.83 -6.76 6.00
C VAL A 54 -2.92 -7.21 4.53
N ALA A 55 -4.07 -7.06 3.88
CA ALA A 55 -4.20 -7.38 2.45
C ALA A 55 -3.30 -6.49 1.58
N ALA A 56 -3.19 -5.20 1.90
CA ALA A 56 -2.28 -4.29 1.22
C ALA A 56 -0.80 -4.68 1.43
N ASP A 57 -0.46 -5.09 2.65
CA ASP A 57 0.88 -5.55 3.01
C ASP A 57 1.31 -6.80 2.24
N THR A 58 0.37 -7.67 1.88
CA THR A 58 0.63 -8.87 1.07
C THR A 58 0.60 -8.61 -0.43
N GLY A 59 0.41 -7.37 -0.88
CA GLY A 59 0.44 -6.99 -2.30
C GLY A 59 -0.93 -6.89 -2.97
N PHE A 60 -2.03 -6.96 -2.22
CA PHE A 60 -3.36 -6.65 -2.74
C PHE A 60 -3.73 -5.17 -2.53
N ARG A 61 -4.93 -4.80 -2.97
CA ARG A 61 -5.44 -3.43 -2.81
C ARG A 61 -6.13 -3.26 -1.46
N ASP A 62 -6.97 -4.23 -1.12
CA ASP A 62 -7.80 -4.29 0.06
C ASP A 62 -8.23 -5.75 0.30
N TRP A 63 -9.03 -5.98 1.35
CA TRP A 63 -9.54 -7.29 1.70
C TRP A 63 -10.41 -7.94 0.62
N GLU A 64 -11.26 -7.16 -0.06
CA GLU A 64 -12.14 -7.67 -1.10
C GLU A 64 -11.35 -8.19 -2.29
N HIS A 65 -10.29 -7.46 -2.68
CA HIS A 65 -9.34 -7.89 -3.71
C HIS A 65 -8.66 -9.20 -3.31
N ALA A 66 -8.09 -9.30 -2.11
CA ALA A 66 -7.44 -10.52 -1.64
C ALA A 66 -8.42 -11.71 -1.56
N ARG A 67 -9.64 -11.48 -1.07
CA ARG A 67 -10.67 -12.53 -0.99
C ARG A 67 -10.99 -13.06 -2.39
N ARG A 68 -11.28 -12.19 -3.36
CA ARG A 68 -11.55 -12.60 -4.75
C ARG A 68 -10.36 -13.33 -5.36
N ALA A 69 -9.15 -12.85 -5.11
CA ALA A 69 -7.90 -13.46 -5.58
C ALA A 69 -7.76 -14.91 -5.07
N PHE A 70 -8.11 -15.18 -3.80
CA PHE A 70 -7.97 -16.51 -3.21
C PHE A 70 -9.17 -17.44 -3.37
N THR A 71 -10.37 -16.93 -3.65
CA THR A 71 -11.57 -17.76 -3.76
C THR A 71 -11.99 -18.08 -5.19
N THR A 72 -11.54 -17.30 -6.18
CA THR A 72 -11.87 -17.57 -7.57
C THR A 72 -10.89 -18.60 -8.12
N SER A 73 -11.41 -19.63 -8.78
CA SER A 73 -10.61 -20.66 -9.44
C SER A 73 -10.69 -20.48 -10.96
N GLY A 74 -9.67 -20.99 -11.66
CA GLY A 74 -9.60 -20.95 -13.13
C GLY A 74 -8.72 -19.81 -13.67
N SER A 75 -8.59 -19.81 -15.00
CA SER A 75 -7.65 -18.97 -15.76
C SER A 75 -8.23 -17.63 -16.22
N GLU A 76 -9.44 -17.26 -15.79
CA GLU A 76 -9.98 -15.93 -16.10
C GLU A 76 -9.06 -14.83 -15.57
N MET A 77 -8.86 -13.79 -16.39
CA MET A 77 -8.00 -12.65 -16.06
C MET A 77 -8.52 -11.92 -14.83
N ALA A 78 -7.99 -12.29 -13.67
CA ALA A 78 -8.23 -11.63 -12.39
C ALA A 78 -7.04 -10.73 -12.03
N ASP A 79 -7.31 -9.56 -11.45
CA ASP A 79 -6.27 -8.78 -10.76
C ASP A 79 -5.70 -9.66 -9.64
N MET A 80 -4.41 -10.00 -9.73
CA MET A 80 -3.69 -10.76 -8.69
C MET A 80 -2.79 -9.85 -7.84
N GLY A 81 -2.88 -8.53 -8.02
CA GLY A 81 -2.01 -7.58 -7.34
C GLY A 81 -0.53 -7.88 -7.57
N SER A 82 0.30 -7.54 -6.58
CA SER A 82 1.72 -7.91 -6.55
C SER A 82 1.99 -9.07 -5.59
N PHE A 83 1.00 -9.91 -5.27
CA PHE A 83 1.14 -10.97 -4.27
C PHE A 83 2.33 -11.89 -4.53
N TRP A 84 2.48 -12.33 -5.79
CA TRP A 84 3.59 -13.18 -6.24
C TRP A 84 4.88 -12.42 -6.55
N TYR A 85 4.89 -11.09 -6.44
CA TYR A 85 6.01 -10.22 -6.81
C TYR A 85 6.42 -9.35 -5.62
N GLY A 86 7.44 -9.81 -4.89
CA GLY A 86 7.95 -9.14 -3.69
C GLY A 86 8.74 -7.86 -3.97
N GLU A 87 9.01 -7.08 -2.93
CA GLU A 87 9.72 -5.79 -2.98
C GLU A 87 11.17 -5.92 -3.52
N HIS A 88 11.82 -7.06 -3.29
CA HIS A 88 13.19 -7.36 -3.77
C HIS A 88 13.25 -7.98 -5.17
N SER A 89 12.11 -8.13 -5.85
CA SER A 89 12.04 -8.83 -7.14
C SER A 89 12.53 -8.00 -8.34
N ALA A 90 12.96 -6.76 -8.13
CA ALA A 90 13.39 -5.83 -9.18
C ALA A 90 14.74 -6.18 -9.82
N GLY A 91 15.53 -7.08 -9.21
CA GLY A 91 16.85 -7.49 -9.70
C GLY A 91 16.84 -8.60 -10.77
N PHE A 92 15.68 -9.17 -11.08
CA PHE A 92 15.56 -10.32 -12.00
C PHE A 92 15.18 -9.91 -13.42
N THR A 93 15.75 -10.61 -14.41
CA THR A 93 15.39 -10.43 -15.82
C THR A 93 14.12 -11.24 -16.13
N ASN A 94 12.98 -10.59 -15.94
CA ASN A 94 11.66 -11.19 -16.11
C ASN A 94 11.08 -10.88 -17.51
N LEU A 95 10.36 -11.83 -18.10
CA LEU A 95 9.63 -11.61 -19.36
C LEU A 95 8.17 -11.31 -19.07
N TRP A 96 7.66 -10.22 -19.63
CA TRP A 96 6.33 -9.69 -19.32
C TRP A 96 5.37 -9.81 -20.49
N PHE A 97 4.14 -10.24 -20.20
CA PHE A 97 3.08 -10.42 -21.18
C PHE A 97 1.78 -9.80 -20.68
N SER A 98 1.06 -9.10 -21.56
CA SER A 98 -0.31 -8.65 -21.29
C SER A 98 -1.36 -9.69 -21.67
N ASP A 99 -0.98 -10.71 -22.44
CA ASP A 99 -1.86 -11.76 -22.95
C ASP A 99 -1.39 -13.14 -22.49
N TYR A 100 -2.33 -13.95 -21.99
CA TYR A 100 -2.03 -15.25 -21.42
C TYR A 100 -1.64 -16.28 -22.49
N ALA A 101 -2.25 -16.23 -23.69
CA ALA A 101 -1.94 -17.17 -24.76
C ALA A 101 -0.51 -16.98 -25.26
N GLN A 102 -0.07 -15.72 -25.41
CA GLN A 102 1.33 -15.40 -25.74
C GLN A 102 2.30 -15.86 -24.65
N ALA A 103 1.98 -15.60 -23.38
CA ALA A 103 2.80 -16.05 -22.25
C ALA A 103 2.95 -17.58 -22.25
N LYS A 104 1.85 -18.31 -22.50
CA LYS A 104 1.82 -19.77 -22.57
C LYS A 104 2.61 -20.32 -23.75
N GLN A 105 2.54 -19.67 -24.91
CA GLN A 105 3.34 -20.05 -26.07
C GLN A 105 4.83 -19.91 -25.79
N GLN A 106 5.25 -18.81 -25.15
CA GLN A 106 6.65 -18.61 -24.77
C GLN A 106 7.09 -19.61 -23.70
N HIS A 107 6.24 -19.84 -22.70
CA HIS A 107 6.47 -20.83 -21.64
C HIS A 107 6.72 -22.24 -22.20
N ALA A 108 5.94 -22.66 -23.20
CA ALA A 108 6.11 -23.97 -23.84
C ALA A 108 7.48 -24.14 -24.53
N GLN A 109 8.14 -23.05 -24.92
CA GLN A 109 9.48 -23.04 -25.51
C GLN A 109 10.60 -22.99 -24.47
N GLN A 110 10.29 -22.57 -23.23
CA GLN A 110 11.24 -22.32 -22.15
C GLN A 110 10.82 -23.06 -20.89
N ARG A 111 11.01 -24.39 -20.89
CA ARG A 111 10.56 -25.31 -19.83
C ARG A 111 11.30 -25.16 -18.49
N ASP A 112 12.30 -24.30 -18.43
CA ASP A 112 13.05 -23.92 -17.23
C ASP A 112 12.48 -22.67 -16.53
N ARG A 113 11.40 -22.09 -17.06
CA ARG A 113 10.74 -20.90 -16.51
C ARG A 113 9.38 -21.23 -15.89
N TYR A 114 8.96 -20.35 -15.00
CA TYR A 114 7.71 -20.46 -14.26
C TYR A 114 6.80 -19.30 -14.62
N LEU A 115 5.53 -19.58 -14.90
CA LEU A 115 4.53 -18.60 -15.29
C LEU A 115 3.69 -18.16 -14.08
N LEU A 116 3.81 -16.88 -13.72
CA LEU A 116 3.16 -16.29 -12.55
C LEU A 116 2.20 -15.17 -12.99
N PRO A 117 1.09 -14.96 -12.26
CA PRO A 117 0.23 -13.80 -12.47
C PRO A 117 0.78 -12.56 -11.73
N TYR A 118 0.67 -11.40 -12.35
CA TYR A 118 1.01 -10.10 -11.76
C TYR A 118 -0.01 -9.05 -12.20
N ARG A 119 -0.79 -8.51 -11.26
CA ARG A 119 -1.88 -7.57 -11.55
C ARG A 119 -2.76 -8.12 -12.67
N HIS A 120 -2.80 -7.46 -13.82
CA HIS A 120 -3.52 -7.85 -15.04
C HIS A 120 -2.57 -8.36 -16.14
N GLN A 121 -1.40 -8.86 -15.76
CA GLN A 121 -0.31 -9.30 -16.63
C GLN A 121 0.20 -10.67 -16.17
N PHE A 122 1.09 -11.23 -16.99
CA PHE A 122 1.74 -12.51 -16.77
C PHE A 122 3.24 -12.32 -16.86
N VAL A 123 3.98 -13.05 -16.03
CA VAL A 123 5.42 -12.93 -15.94
C VAL A 123 6.06 -14.31 -15.94
N LEU A 124 7.05 -14.49 -16.81
CA LEU A 124 7.93 -15.67 -16.79
C LEU A 124 9.18 -15.35 -15.99
N VAL A 125 9.42 -16.16 -14.96
CA VAL A 125 10.53 -16.02 -14.02
C VAL A 125 11.38 -17.28 -13.98
N GLU A 126 12.60 -17.15 -13.48
CA GLU A 126 13.53 -18.26 -13.27
C GLU A 126 13.45 -18.79 -11.83
N SER A 127 14.01 -19.96 -11.55
CA SER A 127 13.97 -20.58 -10.21
C SER A 127 14.56 -19.71 -9.10
N ALA A 128 15.59 -18.90 -9.40
CA ALA A 128 16.18 -17.97 -8.45
C ALA A 128 15.18 -16.90 -7.95
N PHE A 129 14.23 -16.49 -8.80
CA PHE A 129 13.15 -15.60 -8.40
C PHE A 129 12.23 -16.28 -7.37
N LEU A 130 11.91 -17.56 -7.56
CA LEU A 130 11.02 -18.31 -6.66
C LEU A 130 11.63 -18.46 -5.26
N GLN A 131 12.95 -18.66 -5.20
CA GLN A 131 13.72 -18.69 -3.95
C GLN A 131 13.62 -17.34 -3.22
N GLU A 132 13.87 -16.24 -3.93
CA GLU A 132 13.77 -14.88 -3.34
C GLU A 132 12.33 -14.52 -2.92
N ALA A 133 11.34 -14.91 -3.71
CA ALA A 133 9.92 -14.77 -3.36
C ALA A 133 9.51 -15.69 -2.19
N GLY A 134 10.37 -16.64 -1.84
CA GLY A 134 10.23 -17.60 -0.75
C GLY A 134 9.12 -18.62 -0.96
N ILE A 135 8.90 -18.99 -2.23
CA ILE A 135 7.95 -20.00 -2.70
C ILE A 135 8.70 -21.23 -3.21
N GLU A 136 9.59 -21.74 -2.36
CA GLU A 136 10.37 -22.95 -2.63
C GLU A 136 9.53 -24.20 -2.35
N ALA A 137 9.42 -25.07 -3.35
CA ALA A 137 8.75 -26.35 -3.26
C ALA A 137 9.52 -27.39 -4.08
N SER A 138 9.22 -28.68 -3.86
CA SER A 138 9.86 -29.76 -4.62
C SER A 138 9.51 -29.69 -6.10
N ALA A 139 10.37 -30.28 -6.94
CA ALA A 139 10.15 -30.35 -8.38
C ALA A 139 8.80 -31.01 -8.73
N ASP A 140 8.37 -32.01 -7.96
CA ASP A 140 7.09 -32.71 -8.18
C ASP A 140 5.87 -31.77 -8.06
N ILE A 141 5.91 -30.81 -7.14
CA ILE A 141 4.86 -29.80 -6.95
C ILE A 141 4.82 -28.85 -8.15
N TRP A 142 5.98 -28.39 -8.61
CA TRP A 142 6.03 -27.52 -9.78
C TRP A 142 5.65 -28.25 -11.06
N GLN A 143 5.98 -29.53 -11.16
CA GLN A 143 5.60 -30.39 -12.28
C GLN A 143 4.09 -30.66 -12.33
N SER A 144 3.43 -30.87 -11.18
CA SER A 144 1.97 -31.06 -11.14
C SER A 144 1.19 -29.80 -11.53
N LEU A 145 1.81 -28.64 -11.39
CA LEU A 145 1.30 -27.33 -11.80
C LEU A 145 1.68 -26.96 -13.24
N ASP A 146 2.39 -27.83 -13.96
CA ASP A 146 2.99 -27.50 -15.26
C ASP A 146 3.78 -26.17 -15.23
N CYS A 147 4.41 -25.84 -14.09
CA CYS A 147 5.05 -24.55 -13.82
C CYS A 147 4.18 -23.30 -14.11
N ASP A 148 2.85 -23.44 -14.14
CA ASP A 148 1.88 -22.40 -14.49
C ASP A 148 0.91 -22.13 -13.33
N LEU A 149 1.20 -21.10 -12.54
CA LEU A 149 0.34 -20.67 -11.44
C LEU A 149 -0.95 -19.99 -11.89
N VAL A 150 -1.07 -19.61 -13.16
CA VAL A 150 -2.26 -18.95 -13.71
C VAL A 150 -3.33 -20.00 -14.00
N ALA A 151 -2.97 -21.08 -14.70
CA ALA A 151 -3.89 -22.16 -15.05
C ALA A 151 -4.38 -22.93 -13.82
N HIS A 152 -3.50 -23.15 -12.85
CA HIS A 152 -3.77 -23.99 -11.70
C HIS A 152 -4.29 -23.22 -10.47
N ARG A 153 -4.75 -21.98 -10.67
CA ARG A 153 -5.26 -21.14 -9.60
C ARG A 153 -6.39 -21.82 -8.83
N GLY A 154 -6.17 -21.97 -7.52
CA GLY A 154 -7.10 -22.60 -6.60
C GLY A 154 -6.93 -24.12 -6.45
N SER A 155 -5.97 -24.75 -7.16
CA SER A 155 -5.60 -26.14 -6.90
C SER A 155 -4.97 -26.29 -5.49
N PRO A 156 -4.95 -27.51 -4.92
CA PRO A 156 -4.31 -27.76 -3.63
C PRO A 156 -2.84 -27.31 -3.58
N GLU A 157 -2.08 -27.57 -4.65
CA GLU A 157 -0.66 -27.23 -4.77
C GLU A 157 -0.47 -25.72 -4.90
N TRP A 158 -1.34 -25.05 -5.67
CA TRP A 158 -1.36 -23.59 -5.75
C TRP A 158 -1.63 -22.95 -4.38
N VAL A 159 -2.61 -23.48 -3.64
CA VAL A 159 -2.94 -23.01 -2.29
C VAL A 159 -1.76 -23.20 -1.35
N MET A 160 -1.06 -24.34 -1.43
CA MET A 160 0.15 -24.58 -0.64
C MET A 160 1.26 -23.56 -0.94
N LEU A 161 1.53 -23.26 -2.21
CA LEU A 161 2.50 -22.23 -2.60
C LEU A 161 2.08 -20.84 -2.13
N ALA A 162 0.79 -20.53 -2.18
CA ALA A 162 0.25 -19.27 -1.66
C ALA A 162 0.37 -19.19 -0.12
N GLU A 163 0.23 -20.31 0.60
CA GLU A 163 0.47 -20.38 2.04
C GLU A 163 1.96 -20.10 2.36
N LEU A 164 2.89 -20.71 1.62
CA LEU A 164 4.33 -20.41 1.74
C LEU A 164 4.61 -18.92 1.50
N ARG A 165 4.05 -18.36 0.41
CA ARG A 165 4.19 -16.95 0.09
C ARG A 165 3.62 -16.05 1.19
N LEU A 166 2.46 -16.39 1.74
CA LEU A 166 1.88 -15.67 2.87
C LEU A 166 2.81 -15.73 4.07
N GLN A 167 3.41 -16.87 4.40
CA GLN A 167 4.36 -16.97 5.52
C GLN A 167 5.59 -16.07 5.33
N GLN A 168 6.06 -15.87 4.10
CA GLN A 168 7.16 -14.94 3.78
C GLN A 168 6.79 -13.48 3.99
N THR A 169 5.53 -13.13 3.78
CA THR A 169 5.01 -11.76 3.98
C THR A 169 4.59 -11.47 5.43
N ARG A 170 4.93 -12.35 6.40
CA ARG A 170 4.61 -12.10 7.81
C ARG A 170 5.45 -10.98 8.39
N LEU A 171 4.79 -10.07 9.11
CA LEU A 171 5.44 -9.04 9.93
C LEU A 171 6.41 -9.62 10.98
N GLU A 172 6.23 -10.85 11.43
CA GLU A 172 7.15 -11.54 12.36
C GLU A 172 8.51 -11.87 11.70
N ARG A 173 8.55 -12.04 10.37
CA ARG A 173 9.80 -12.09 9.59
C ARG A 173 10.34 -10.70 9.33
N TRP A 174 9.45 -9.72 9.11
CA TRP A 174 9.81 -8.31 9.04
C TRP A 174 10.61 -7.90 10.27
N GLU A 175 10.18 -8.22 11.50
CA GLU A 175 10.93 -7.88 12.73
C GLU A 175 12.39 -8.38 12.74
N LYS A 176 12.70 -9.50 12.08
CA LYS A 176 14.07 -10.05 11.99
C LYS A 176 14.91 -9.44 10.87
N CYS A 177 14.28 -8.99 9.78
CA CYS A 177 14.95 -8.40 8.62
C CYS A 177 14.74 -6.87 8.54
N TRP A 178 14.15 -6.26 9.57
CA TRP A 178 13.83 -4.84 9.59
C TRP A 178 15.10 -4.02 9.78
N ASP A 179 15.53 -3.35 8.72
CA ASP A 179 16.49 -2.27 8.84
C ASP A 179 15.77 -1.03 9.40
N ALA A 180 15.67 -1.01 10.73
CA ALA A 180 15.09 0.10 11.46
C ALA A 180 15.82 1.41 11.15
N GLN A 181 17.13 1.37 10.87
CA GLN A 181 17.96 2.52 10.53
C GLN A 181 17.63 3.06 9.14
N ALA A 182 17.60 2.23 8.10
CA ALA A 182 17.26 2.66 6.75
C ALA A 182 15.84 3.25 6.66
N ASP A 183 14.86 2.61 7.31
CA ASP A 183 13.50 3.14 7.35
C ASP A 183 13.38 4.41 8.23
N GLN A 184 14.10 4.47 9.35
CA GLN A 184 14.18 5.71 10.14
C GLN A 184 14.81 6.82 9.31
N GLN A 185 15.87 6.54 8.56
CA GLN A 185 16.54 7.48 7.70
C GLN A 185 15.65 7.94 6.54
N ALA A 186 14.85 7.04 5.94
CA ALA A 186 13.87 7.41 4.92
C ALA A 186 12.72 8.28 5.49
N LEU A 187 12.25 7.98 6.70
CA LEU A 187 11.24 8.81 7.39
C LEU A 187 11.81 10.15 7.84
N GLN A 188 13.04 10.14 8.35
CA GLN A 188 13.77 11.33 8.76
C GLN A 188 14.05 12.21 7.55
N SER A 189 14.54 11.65 6.44
CA SER A 189 14.72 12.36 5.16
C SER A 189 13.42 13.01 4.69
N ASN A 190 12.29 12.30 4.76
CA ASN A 190 10.98 12.89 4.42
C ASN A 190 10.55 14.00 5.40
N ALA A 191 10.85 13.84 6.69
CA ALA A 191 10.56 14.86 7.71
C ALA A 191 11.47 16.08 7.56
N ASP A 192 12.74 15.87 7.22
CA ASP A 192 13.75 16.89 6.95
C ASP A 192 13.42 17.63 5.66
N GLU A 193 13.00 16.94 4.60
CA GLU A 193 12.48 17.56 3.38
C GLU A 193 11.23 18.40 3.64
N ALA A 194 10.32 17.90 4.50
CA ALA A 194 9.14 18.65 4.91
C ALA A 194 9.52 19.87 5.76
N ALA A 195 10.47 19.73 6.70
CA ALA A 195 10.97 20.81 7.54
C ALA A 195 11.72 21.87 6.72
N ALA A 196 12.57 21.45 5.77
CA ALA A 196 13.26 22.33 4.84
C ALA A 196 12.27 23.06 3.91
N THR A 197 11.20 22.37 3.48
CA THR A 197 10.12 23.02 2.75
C THR A 197 9.41 24.06 3.64
N LEU A 198 9.11 23.74 4.89
CA LEU A 198 8.49 24.70 5.80
C LEU A 198 9.40 25.90 6.07
N SER A 199 10.69 25.70 6.36
CA SER A 199 11.62 26.81 6.60
C SER A 199 11.84 27.71 5.38
N THR A 200 11.74 27.16 4.16
CA THR A 200 11.89 27.92 2.93
C THR A 200 10.65 28.75 2.58
N PHE A 201 9.46 28.24 2.90
CA PHE A 201 8.19 28.82 2.44
C PHE A 201 7.39 29.49 3.55
N VAL A 202 7.67 29.23 4.82
CA VAL A 202 6.98 29.78 5.98
C VAL A 202 7.97 30.56 6.83
N ALA A 203 7.63 31.81 7.13
CA ALA A 203 8.36 32.67 8.06
C ALA A 203 7.36 33.32 9.02
N ASP A 204 7.67 33.32 10.32
CA ASP A 204 6.84 33.93 11.38
C ASP A 204 5.35 33.51 11.34
N GLY A 205 5.10 32.23 11.03
CA GLY A 205 3.74 31.68 10.91
C GLY A 205 2.99 32.08 9.64
N ARG A 206 3.61 32.83 8.73
CA ARG A 206 3.04 33.28 7.46
C ARG A 206 3.69 32.57 6.28
N LEU A 207 2.88 32.17 5.31
CA LEU A 207 3.33 31.59 4.04
C LEU A 207 3.86 32.72 3.14
N LEU A 208 5.11 32.60 2.70
CA LEU A 208 5.76 33.57 1.81
C LEU A 208 5.23 33.47 0.37
N LYS A 209 5.07 32.23 -0.11
CA LYS A 209 4.52 31.92 -1.43
C LYS A 209 3.94 30.52 -1.47
N ILE A 210 2.93 30.30 -2.33
CA ILE A 210 2.39 28.95 -2.58
C ILE A 210 3.36 28.21 -3.52
N PRO A 211 3.93 27.06 -3.12
CA PRO A 211 4.83 26.30 -3.99
C PRO A 211 4.14 25.80 -5.26
N GLN A 212 4.82 25.89 -6.41
CA GLN A 212 4.32 25.31 -7.66
C GLN A 212 4.42 23.77 -7.68
N GLN A 213 5.48 23.23 -7.08
CA GLN A 213 5.69 21.78 -7.00
C GLN A 213 4.66 21.12 -6.09
N ARG A 214 3.92 20.14 -6.62
CA ARG A 214 2.81 19.45 -5.93
C ARG A 214 3.22 18.85 -4.58
N LYS A 215 4.40 18.21 -4.49
CA LYS A 215 4.91 17.61 -3.23
C LYS A 215 5.08 18.67 -2.13
N LYS A 216 5.76 19.78 -2.44
CA LYS A 216 5.99 20.89 -1.49
C LYS A 216 4.68 21.58 -1.12
N ARG A 217 3.78 21.78 -2.07
CA ARG A 217 2.45 22.34 -1.80
C ARG A 217 1.66 21.46 -0.83
N LEU A 218 1.69 20.14 -0.98
CA LEU A 218 1.03 19.24 -0.04
C LEU A 218 1.58 19.35 1.38
N VAL A 219 2.90 19.51 1.56
CA VAL A 219 3.53 19.75 2.87
C VAL A 219 2.97 21.03 3.50
N ILE A 220 2.87 22.12 2.74
CA ILE A 220 2.30 23.39 3.21
C ILE A 220 0.83 23.24 3.59
N LEU A 221 0.03 22.55 2.78
CA LEU A 221 -1.39 22.33 3.06
C LEU A 221 -1.60 21.47 4.32
N GLN A 222 -0.77 20.45 4.53
CA GLN A 222 -0.80 19.63 5.75
C GLN A 222 -0.38 20.42 6.99
N TRP A 223 0.55 21.36 6.87
CA TRP A 223 0.92 22.27 7.95
C TRP A 223 -0.22 23.27 8.26
N LEU A 224 -0.85 23.85 7.22
CA LEU A 224 -1.96 24.78 7.37
C LEU A 224 -3.18 24.12 8.04
N VAL A 225 -3.61 22.95 7.56
CA VAL A 225 -4.83 22.30 8.06
C VAL A 225 -4.72 21.90 9.54
N LYS A 226 -3.50 21.66 10.05
CA LYS A 226 -3.27 21.35 11.47
C LYS A 226 -3.63 22.51 12.40
N GLN A 227 -3.60 23.75 11.91
CA GLN A 227 -3.98 24.95 12.65
C GLN A 227 -5.50 25.16 12.69
N ILE A 228 -6.24 24.43 11.85
CA ILE A 228 -7.71 24.47 11.81
C ILE A 228 -8.23 23.35 12.72
N ALA A 229 -9.10 23.69 13.67
CA ALA A 229 -9.63 22.69 14.60
C ALA A 229 -10.49 21.65 13.87
N ALA A 230 -10.38 20.39 14.30
CA ALA A 230 -11.21 19.30 13.80
C ALA A 230 -12.57 19.27 14.50
N GLY A 231 -13.54 18.56 13.93
CA GLY A 231 -14.85 18.32 14.57
C GLY A 231 -15.84 19.49 14.53
N ARG A 232 -15.52 20.58 13.82
CA ARG A 232 -16.40 21.74 13.62
C ARG A 232 -16.62 22.03 12.14
N ASP A 233 -17.81 22.54 11.83
CA ASP A 233 -18.12 23.15 10.53
C ASP A 233 -17.77 24.63 10.54
N TYR A 234 -17.10 25.07 9.47
CA TYR A 234 -16.76 26.45 9.22
C TYR A 234 -17.54 26.96 8.01
N SER A 235 -18.14 28.14 8.13
CA SER A 235 -18.55 28.91 6.96
C SER A 235 -17.33 29.33 6.13
N GLU A 236 -17.56 29.74 4.89
CA GLU A 236 -16.48 30.30 4.06
C GLU A 236 -15.84 31.53 4.71
N ILE A 237 -16.63 32.36 5.39
CA ILE A 237 -16.15 33.57 6.08
C ILE A 237 -15.23 33.20 7.24
N GLU A 238 -15.66 32.30 8.12
CA GLU A 238 -14.85 31.84 9.26
C GLU A 238 -13.56 31.17 8.78
N LEU A 239 -13.65 30.31 7.77
CA LEU A 239 -12.47 29.65 7.23
C LEU A 239 -11.50 30.67 6.60
N ASN A 240 -12.03 31.65 5.87
CA ASN A 240 -11.20 32.69 5.29
C ASN A 240 -10.49 33.50 6.37
N GLN A 241 -11.15 33.79 7.49
CA GLN A 241 -10.55 34.49 8.63
C GLN A 241 -9.42 33.68 9.29
N LEU A 242 -9.52 32.34 9.32
CA LEU A 242 -8.46 31.48 9.84
C LEU A 242 -7.24 31.40 8.93
N ILE A 243 -7.43 31.43 7.61
CA ILE A 243 -6.35 31.32 6.62
C ILE A 243 -5.65 32.66 6.38
N ARG A 244 -6.37 33.79 6.53
CA ARG A 244 -5.87 35.13 6.20
C ARG A 244 -4.59 35.54 6.96
N PRO A 245 -4.40 35.21 8.25
CA PRO A 245 -3.12 35.40 8.94
C PRO A 245 -1.96 34.65 8.29
N VAL A 246 -2.24 33.55 7.58
CA VAL A 246 -1.23 32.70 6.94
C VAL A 246 -0.89 33.18 5.53
N HIS A 247 -1.87 33.58 4.70
CA HIS A 247 -1.61 34.04 3.33
C HIS A 247 -2.78 34.87 2.78
N ASP A 248 -2.49 35.83 1.89
CA ASP A 248 -3.50 36.73 1.33
C ASP A 248 -4.39 36.04 0.27
N ASP A 249 -3.81 35.10 -0.50
CA ASP A 249 -4.55 34.23 -1.41
C ASP A 249 -5.25 33.08 -0.66
N VAL A 250 -6.23 33.47 0.13
CA VAL A 250 -7.08 32.59 0.94
C VAL A 250 -7.91 31.65 0.06
N ALA A 251 -8.38 32.13 -1.10
CA ALA A 251 -9.24 31.36 -1.99
C ALA A 251 -8.52 30.16 -2.60
N THR A 252 -7.27 30.34 -3.03
CA THR A 252 -6.45 29.24 -3.55
C THR A 252 -6.17 28.19 -2.48
N LEU A 253 -5.74 28.60 -1.28
CA LEU A 253 -5.45 27.65 -0.19
C LEU A 253 -6.71 26.87 0.23
N ARG A 254 -7.85 27.55 0.36
CA ARG A 254 -9.13 26.89 0.66
C ARG A 254 -9.52 25.87 -0.41
N ARG A 255 -9.37 26.21 -1.69
CA ARG A 255 -9.66 25.28 -2.80
C ARG A 255 -8.73 24.08 -2.78
N GLU A 256 -7.43 24.30 -2.61
CA GLU A 256 -6.41 23.25 -2.56
C GLU A 256 -6.63 22.30 -1.37
N LEU A 257 -7.03 22.81 -0.19
CA LEU A 257 -7.40 21.98 0.96
C LEU A 257 -8.53 21.00 0.63
N VAL A 258 -9.52 21.42 -0.17
CA VAL A 258 -10.62 20.56 -0.63
C VAL A 258 -10.16 19.59 -1.72
N VAL A 259 -9.43 20.08 -2.72
CA VAL A 259 -8.89 19.27 -3.82
C VAL A 259 -8.03 18.11 -3.30
N HIS A 260 -7.25 18.36 -2.24
CA HIS A 260 -6.40 17.36 -1.62
C HIS A 260 -7.12 16.52 -0.53
N GLY A 261 -8.43 16.69 -0.35
CA GLY A 261 -9.23 15.90 0.59
C GLY A 261 -8.96 16.20 2.06
N LEU A 262 -8.18 17.23 2.38
CA LEU A 262 -7.86 17.66 3.75
C LEU A 262 -9.05 18.34 4.42
N MET A 263 -9.93 18.93 3.60
CA MET A 263 -11.23 19.46 4.02
C MET A 263 -12.33 18.98 3.07
N ARG A 264 -13.54 18.80 3.59
CA ARG A 264 -14.74 18.55 2.82
C ARG A 264 -15.57 19.83 2.75
N ARG A 265 -16.26 20.04 1.63
CA ARG A 265 -17.19 21.16 1.44
C ARG A 265 -18.58 20.63 1.11
N GLU A 266 -19.55 20.88 1.97
CA GLU A 266 -20.95 20.47 1.80
C GLU A 266 -21.87 21.64 2.12
N GLN A 267 -22.81 21.94 1.22
CA GLN A 267 -23.79 23.04 1.39
C GLN A 267 -23.16 24.40 1.80
N GLY A 268 -21.97 24.72 1.28
CA GLY A 268 -21.25 25.95 1.60
C GLY A 268 -20.51 25.95 2.94
N ARG A 269 -20.52 24.84 3.69
CA ARG A 269 -19.76 24.65 4.92
C ARG A 269 -18.54 23.76 4.70
N TYR A 270 -17.48 24.04 5.43
CA TYR A 270 -16.19 23.34 5.37
C TYR A 270 -15.98 22.56 6.65
N ARG A 271 -15.55 21.32 6.54
CA ARG A 271 -15.18 20.48 7.67
C ARG A 271 -13.81 19.87 7.42
N ARG A 272 -12.91 19.96 8.39
CA ARG A 272 -11.62 19.26 8.34
C ARG A 272 -11.87 17.76 8.29
N SER A 273 -11.26 17.08 7.31
CA SER A 273 -11.29 15.62 7.23
C SER A 273 -10.52 15.03 8.42
N ALA A 274 -11.10 14.02 9.07
CA ALA A 274 -10.47 13.26 10.15
C ALA A 274 -9.18 12.58 9.65
#